data_AF-A0A812MCK2-F1
#
_entry.id   AF-A0A812MCK2-F1
#
_cell.length_a   1.000
_cell.length_b   1.000
_cell.length_c   1.000
_cell.angle_alpha   90.00
_cell.angle_beta   90.00
_cell.angle_gamma   90.00
#
_symmetry.space_group_name_H-M   'P 1'
#
loop_
_entity.id
_entity.type
_entity.pdbx_description
1 polymer ?
#
loop_
_entity_poly.entity_id
_entity_poly.type
_entity_poly.pdbx_seq_one_letter_code
_entity_poly.pdbx_strand_id
1 'polypeptide(L)'
;MADQLSLAFAALADPTRRAMLARLAEGRVGVSELAEPFLDSMSLPAVTKHVQVLERAGLVTKTREAQRRPCELNVEGLRDIADWVEPYRAMWEETFDRLDEYLKTVAAKQTPTKKSPKKEPPLKKQPASKKRAKRVAAKARKMVARSKPNELYLTRVFDAPVAVVWDAWTDVEQVAQWWGPRGFTLTTHSKDLRVGGTWVYTMHGPDGTDWENITHYHEVVEPSKEKPGKLVYDHGASADRPPLFRVTVSFSETDGKTTMDMTMAFATAEMAAESRKFIKKAGGDSTWDRFAEYLDKQSTGKERFVINRSFDAPIETVFDMWTQPEHVARWLPPTGFQMEFLRSDIRVGGSAFYRMYNGAGEELHGRIEYREIEKPSLLVYTQSFTDADENLTRHQMAPVWPETMLTMVTFTSEGPDATRVKIVWEPCGVYSPEEVAAFVAERGGMTQGWTGSFDKLEELLA
;
A
#
# COMPACT_ATOMS: atom_id res chain seq x y z
N MET A 1 -33.13 12.16 1.54
CA MET A 1 -33.65 10.89 2.09
C MET A 1 -32.53 9.87 1.95
N ALA A 2 -32.40 8.92 2.88
CA ALA A 2 -31.45 7.82 2.67
C ALA A 2 -31.99 6.89 1.58
N ASP A 3 -31.12 6.46 0.68
CA ASP A 3 -31.40 5.44 -0.33
C ASP A 3 -31.42 4.03 0.29
N GLN A 4 -31.81 3.05 -0.53
CA GLN A 4 -32.00 1.67 -0.05
C GLN A 4 -30.68 0.98 0.36
N LEU A 5 -29.56 1.29 -0.31
CA LEU A 5 -28.26 0.71 -0.05
C LEU A 5 -27.62 1.32 1.22
N SER A 6 -27.76 2.63 1.43
CA SER A 6 -27.42 3.28 2.70
C SER A 6 -28.20 2.69 3.89
N LEU A 7 -29.49 2.41 3.70
CA LEU A 7 -30.31 1.74 4.72
C LEU A 7 -29.86 0.28 4.95
N ALA A 8 -29.43 -0.42 3.89
CA ALA A 8 -28.86 -1.76 3.96
C ALA A 8 -27.54 -1.80 4.74
N PHE A 9 -26.58 -0.91 4.45
CA PHE A 9 -25.32 -0.84 5.21
C PHE A 9 -25.52 -0.43 6.67
N ALA A 10 -26.38 0.56 6.95
CA ALA A 10 -26.74 0.93 8.31
C ALA A 10 -27.46 -0.22 9.08
N ALA A 11 -28.19 -1.08 8.36
CA ALA A 11 -28.74 -2.29 8.94
C ALA A 11 -27.65 -3.35 9.19
N LEU A 12 -26.71 -3.55 8.26
CA LEU A 12 -25.65 -4.55 8.35
C LEU A 12 -24.52 -4.22 9.34
N ALA A 13 -24.32 -2.96 9.72
CA ALA A 13 -23.31 -2.56 10.71
C ALA A 13 -23.46 -3.27 12.08
N ASP A 14 -24.69 -3.66 12.43
CA ASP A 14 -25.07 -4.28 13.70
C ASP A 14 -24.89 -5.81 13.68
N PRO A 15 -24.10 -6.40 14.62
CA PRO A 15 -23.78 -7.83 14.60
C PRO A 15 -25.00 -8.73 14.85
N THR A 16 -25.97 -8.28 15.65
CA THR A 16 -27.22 -9.03 15.89
C THR A 16 -28.05 -9.10 14.62
N ARG A 17 -28.14 -8.00 13.86
CA ARG A 17 -28.83 -7.98 12.56
C ARG A 17 -28.15 -8.90 11.54
N ARG A 18 -26.81 -8.97 11.50
CA ARG A 18 -26.09 -9.95 10.67
C ARG A 18 -26.38 -11.40 11.09
N ALA A 19 -26.39 -11.70 12.39
CA ALA A 19 -26.71 -13.04 12.89
C ALA A 19 -28.16 -13.48 12.57
N MET A 20 -29.13 -12.55 12.61
CA MET A 20 -30.51 -12.82 12.19
C MET A 20 -30.63 -13.12 10.69
N LEU A 21 -29.87 -12.43 9.84
CA LEU A 21 -29.83 -12.72 8.40
C LEU A 21 -29.20 -14.09 8.11
N ALA A 22 -28.15 -14.47 8.84
CA ALA A 22 -27.53 -15.80 8.71
C ALA A 22 -28.52 -16.93 9.04
N ARG A 23 -29.26 -16.84 10.16
CA ARG A 23 -30.31 -17.81 10.52
C ARG A 23 -31.47 -17.84 9.51
N LEU A 24 -31.75 -16.72 8.84
CA LEU A 24 -32.75 -16.66 7.76
C LEU A 24 -32.26 -17.21 6.41
N ALA A 25 -30.95 -17.38 6.22
CA ALA A 25 -30.38 -18.06 5.06
C ALA A 25 -30.49 -19.60 5.15
N GLU A 26 -30.58 -20.14 6.37
CA GLU A 26 -30.88 -21.56 6.63
C GLU A 26 -32.35 -21.91 6.33
N GLY A 27 -33.25 -20.93 6.46
CA GLY A 27 -34.65 -21.05 6.08
C GLY A 27 -35.55 -19.96 6.68
N ARG A 28 -36.76 -19.82 6.14
CA ARG A 28 -37.79 -18.91 6.68
C ARG A 28 -38.38 -19.44 7.98
N VAL A 29 -38.38 -18.60 9.02
CA VAL A 29 -38.79 -18.96 10.39
C VAL A 29 -39.73 -17.92 10.99
N GLY A 30 -40.48 -18.29 12.03
CA GLY A 30 -41.31 -17.34 12.77
C GLY A 30 -40.47 -16.32 13.56
N VAL A 31 -41.00 -15.12 13.85
CA VAL A 31 -40.25 -14.09 14.63
C VAL A 31 -39.80 -14.61 15.99
N SER A 32 -40.60 -15.45 16.67
CA SER A 32 -40.24 -16.05 17.96
C SER A 32 -39.10 -17.06 17.84
N GLU A 33 -39.09 -17.86 16.77
CA GLU A 33 -38.11 -18.90 16.44
C GLU A 33 -36.78 -18.28 15.95
N LEU A 34 -36.86 -17.13 15.25
CA LEU A 34 -35.73 -16.27 14.96
C LEU A 34 -35.14 -15.61 16.22
N ALA A 35 -35.97 -15.39 17.26
CA ALA A 35 -35.55 -14.74 18.50
C ALA A 35 -34.79 -15.67 19.46
N GLU A 36 -35.06 -16.98 19.44
CA GLU A 36 -34.53 -17.96 20.41
C GLU A 36 -33.04 -17.78 20.77
N PRO A 37 -32.08 -17.64 19.82
CA PRO A 37 -30.65 -17.54 20.14
C PRO A 37 -30.25 -16.22 20.81
N PHE A 38 -31.17 -15.25 20.88
CA PHE A 38 -30.91 -13.90 21.37
C PHE A 38 -31.61 -13.61 22.71
N LEU A 39 -32.53 -14.46 23.17
CA LEU A 39 -33.37 -14.20 24.34
C LEU A 39 -32.60 -14.07 25.66
N ASP A 40 -31.43 -14.72 25.77
CA ASP A 40 -30.51 -14.56 26.92
C ASP A 40 -29.87 -13.17 26.99
N SER A 41 -29.91 -12.40 25.88
CA SER A 41 -29.26 -11.09 25.74
C SER A 41 -30.24 -9.93 25.53
N MET A 42 -31.45 -10.18 25.01
CA MET A 42 -32.42 -9.16 24.66
C MET A 42 -33.86 -9.70 24.60
N SER A 43 -34.84 -8.82 24.86
CA SER A 43 -36.25 -9.20 24.88
C SER A 43 -36.84 -9.39 23.47
N LEU A 44 -37.90 -10.18 23.34
CA LEU A 44 -38.62 -10.40 22.07
C LEU A 44 -39.09 -9.08 21.39
N PRO A 45 -39.53 -8.03 22.11
CA PRO A 45 -39.74 -6.70 21.51
C PRO A 45 -38.48 -6.05 20.92
N ALA A 46 -37.30 -6.26 21.52
CA ALA A 46 -36.04 -5.80 20.95
C ALA A 46 -35.73 -6.56 19.65
N VAL A 47 -35.80 -7.89 19.64
CA VAL A 47 -35.66 -8.69 18.41
C VAL A 47 -36.63 -8.22 17.32
N THR A 48 -37.90 -7.97 17.67
CA THR A 48 -38.91 -7.44 16.74
C THR A 48 -38.47 -6.10 16.12
N LYS A 49 -37.81 -5.22 16.90
CA LYS A 49 -37.24 -3.95 16.42
C LYS A 49 -36.05 -4.17 15.48
N HIS A 50 -35.17 -5.14 15.73
CA HIS A 50 -34.08 -5.50 14.79
C HIS A 50 -34.67 -6.00 13.46
N VAL A 51 -35.68 -6.87 13.49
CA VAL A 51 -36.38 -7.34 12.28
C VAL A 51 -37.09 -6.19 11.54
N GLN A 52 -37.69 -5.23 12.25
CA GLN A 52 -38.25 -4.01 11.64
C GLN A 52 -37.21 -3.06 11.02
N VAL A 53 -35.93 -3.15 11.41
CA VAL A 53 -34.84 -2.43 10.72
C VAL A 53 -34.45 -3.18 9.44
N LEU A 54 -34.27 -4.50 9.52
CA LEU A 54 -33.97 -5.35 8.35
C LEU A 54 -35.06 -5.28 7.27
N GLU A 55 -36.34 -5.22 7.67
CA GLU A 55 -37.49 -5.08 6.78
C GLU A 55 -37.52 -3.73 6.04
N ARG A 56 -37.22 -2.63 6.74
CA ARG A 56 -37.11 -1.29 6.11
C ARG A 56 -35.85 -1.15 5.23
N ALA A 57 -34.78 -1.84 5.61
CA ALA A 57 -33.57 -1.96 4.79
C ALA A 57 -33.76 -2.91 3.59
N GLY A 58 -34.92 -3.55 3.44
CA GLY A 58 -35.21 -4.42 2.30
C GLY A 58 -34.43 -5.74 2.33
N LEU A 59 -33.86 -6.13 3.47
CA LEU A 59 -33.06 -7.35 3.65
C LEU A 59 -33.89 -8.55 4.13
N VAL A 60 -35.10 -8.30 4.63
CA VAL A 60 -36.06 -9.31 5.10
C VAL A 60 -37.46 -8.95 4.63
N THR A 61 -38.22 -9.93 4.15
CA THR A 61 -39.65 -9.80 3.86
C THR A 61 -40.49 -10.51 4.92
N LYS A 62 -41.79 -10.16 5.00
CA LYS A 62 -42.78 -10.84 5.83
C LYS A 62 -44.04 -11.16 5.02
N THR A 63 -44.35 -12.45 4.89
CA THR A 63 -45.56 -12.88 4.20
C THR A 63 -46.80 -12.75 5.10
N ARG A 64 -47.94 -12.38 4.51
CA ARG A 64 -49.20 -12.15 5.24
C ARG A 64 -50.09 -13.38 5.37
N GLU A 65 -49.74 -14.48 4.68
CA GLU A 65 -50.66 -15.58 4.38
C GLU A 65 -50.74 -16.69 5.44
N ALA A 66 -49.93 -16.62 6.50
CA ALA A 66 -49.89 -17.62 7.57
C ALA A 66 -50.04 -17.00 8.97
N GLN A 67 -50.73 -17.71 9.87
CA GLN A 67 -50.90 -17.29 11.28
C GLN A 67 -49.59 -16.98 12.01
N ARG A 68 -48.47 -17.58 11.59
CA ARG A 68 -47.14 -17.40 12.21
C ARG A 68 -46.29 -16.27 11.61
N ARG A 69 -46.72 -15.64 10.50
CA ARG A 69 -46.00 -14.56 9.78
C ARG A 69 -44.48 -14.79 9.67
N PRO A 70 -44.03 -15.81 8.90
CA PRO A 70 -42.61 -16.09 8.79
C PRO A 70 -41.85 -14.89 8.21
N CYS A 71 -40.66 -14.67 8.73
CA CYS A 71 -39.67 -13.80 8.14
C CYS A 71 -38.86 -14.61 7.12
N GLU A 72 -38.55 -14.00 5.99
CA GLU A 72 -37.85 -14.65 4.88
C GLU A 72 -36.78 -13.70 4.34
N LEU A 73 -35.60 -14.23 4.03
CA LEU A 73 -34.46 -13.44 3.57
C LEU A 73 -34.78 -12.80 2.20
N ASN A 74 -34.56 -11.49 2.03
CA ASN A 74 -34.72 -10.91 0.70
C ASN A 74 -33.44 -11.10 -0.12
N VAL A 75 -33.49 -12.07 -1.05
CA VAL A 75 -32.36 -12.37 -1.94
C VAL A 75 -32.04 -11.20 -2.87
N GLU A 76 -33.04 -10.42 -3.31
CA GLU A 76 -32.82 -9.25 -4.17
C GLU A 76 -32.10 -8.12 -3.42
N GLY A 77 -32.55 -7.78 -2.20
CA GLY A 77 -31.88 -6.76 -1.38
C GLY A 77 -30.47 -7.15 -0.91
N LEU A 78 -30.18 -8.44 -0.76
CA LEU A 78 -28.79 -8.91 -0.59
C LEU A 78 -27.98 -8.86 -1.88
N ARG A 79 -28.62 -9.12 -3.03
CA ARG A 79 -27.98 -9.00 -4.34
C ARG A 79 -27.61 -7.56 -4.66
N ASP A 80 -28.44 -6.57 -4.33
CA ASP A 80 -28.10 -5.16 -4.53
C ASP A 80 -26.81 -4.76 -3.77
N ILE A 81 -26.59 -5.33 -2.58
CA ILE A 81 -25.32 -5.18 -1.84
C ILE A 81 -24.19 -5.95 -2.54
N ALA A 82 -24.44 -7.21 -2.92
CA ALA A 82 -23.42 -8.06 -3.54
C ALA A 82 -22.93 -7.50 -4.88
N ASP A 83 -23.84 -7.11 -5.78
CA ASP A 83 -23.56 -6.52 -7.08
C ASP A 83 -22.89 -5.12 -6.93
N TRP A 84 -23.07 -4.40 -5.80
CA TRP A 84 -22.29 -3.19 -5.45
C TRP A 84 -20.89 -3.51 -4.90
N VAL A 85 -20.73 -4.60 -4.14
CA VAL A 85 -19.42 -5.06 -3.64
C VAL A 85 -18.60 -5.74 -4.75
N GLU A 86 -19.24 -6.38 -5.74
CA GLU A 86 -18.63 -7.18 -6.81
C GLU A 86 -17.45 -6.49 -7.52
N PRO A 87 -17.52 -5.20 -7.94
CA PRO A 87 -16.38 -4.53 -8.58
C PRO A 87 -15.16 -4.42 -7.67
N TYR A 88 -15.39 -4.22 -6.37
CA TYR A 88 -14.33 -4.16 -5.36
C TYR A 88 -13.81 -5.57 -5.00
N ARG A 89 -14.68 -6.59 -4.99
CA ARG A 89 -14.27 -8.00 -4.80
C ARG A 89 -13.42 -8.49 -5.96
N ALA A 90 -13.82 -8.22 -7.20
CA ALA A 90 -13.05 -8.53 -8.41
C ALA A 90 -11.67 -7.84 -8.43
N MET A 91 -11.60 -6.58 -7.98
CA MET A 91 -10.32 -5.86 -7.81
C MET A 91 -9.38 -6.53 -6.80
N TRP A 92 -9.92 -7.23 -5.79
CA TRP A 92 -9.13 -8.00 -4.82
C TRP A 92 -8.79 -9.40 -5.33
N GLU A 93 -9.78 -10.20 -5.73
CA GLU A 93 -9.64 -11.62 -6.11
C GLU A 93 -8.68 -11.83 -7.28
N GLU A 94 -8.72 -10.96 -8.30
CA GLU A 94 -7.80 -11.03 -9.44
C GLU A 94 -6.32 -10.84 -9.02
N THR A 95 -6.04 -10.34 -7.81
CA THR A 95 -4.69 -10.24 -7.26
C THR A 95 -4.27 -11.52 -6.51
N PHE A 96 -5.19 -12.21 -5.83
CA PHE A 96 -4.89 -13.38 -5.00
C PHE A 96 -4.87 -14.70 -5.79
N ASP A 97 -5.82 -14.94 -6.71
CA ASP A 97 -5.84 -16.18 -7.50
C ASP A 97 -4.54 -16.37 -8.32
N ARG A 98 -4.04 -15.27 -8.89
CA ARG A 98 -2.79 -15.24 -9.67
C ARG A 98 -1.52 -15.33 -8.82
N LEU A 99 -1.62 -15.09 -7.50
CA LEU A 99 -0.54 -15.33 -6.55
C LEU A 99 -0.43 -16.83 -6.23
N ASP A 100 -1.57 -17.47 -5.95
CA ASP A 100 -1.64 -18.91 -5.64
C ASP A 100 -1.27 -19.80 -6.86
N GLU A 101 -1.76 -19.47 -8.07
CA GLU A 101 -1.35 -20.15 -9.31
C GLU A 101 0.17 -20.02 -9.60
N TYR A 102 0.76 -18.87 -9.25
CA TYR A 102 2.22 -18.67 -9.39
C TYR A 102 3.03 -19.60 -8.49
N LEU A 103 2.60 -19.84 -7.23
CA LEU A 103 3.34 -20.75 -6.33
C LEU A 103 3.40 -22.17 -6.88
N LYS A 104 2.24 -22.66 -7.31
CA LYS A 104 2.03 -24.00 -7.85
C LYS A 104 2.88 -24.23 -9.10
N THR A 105 3.03 -23.20 -9.95
CA THR A 105 3.87 -23.27 -11.15
C THR A 105 5.38 -23.04 -10.90
N VAL A 106 5.77 -22.26 -9.90
CA VAL A 106 7.19 -22.07 -9.52
C VAL A 106 7.79 -23.32 -8.85
N ALA A 107 7.01 -24.02 -8.02
CA ALA A 107 7.46 -25.26 -7.38
C ALA A 107 7.72 -26.38 -8.42
N ALA A 108 6.88 -26.48 -9.45
CA ALA A 108 6.93 -27.56 -10.44
C ALA A 108 8.11 -27.50 -11.44
N LYS A 109 8.82 -26.37 -11.56
CA LYS A 109 9.79 -26.13 -12.65
C LYS A 109 11.27 -26.39 -12.31
N GLN A 110 11.62 -26.79 -11.08
CA GLN A 110 12.99 -26.63 -10.56
C GLN A 110 13.90 -27.87 -10.59
N THR A 111 13.85 -28.70 -11.63
CA THR A 111 14.75 -29.88 -11.77
C THR A 111 16.05 -29.53 -12.52
N PRO A 112 17.24 -29.54 -11.87
CA PRO A 112 18.44 -28.90 -12.43
C PRO A 112 19.36 -29.84 -13.23
N THR A 113 19.89 -29.35 -14.36
CA THR A 113 21.03 -29.97 -15.07
C THR A 113 22.26 -29.05 -15.03
N LYS A 114 23.43 -29.59 -14.66
CA LYS A 114 24.65 -28.81 -14.34
C LYS A 114 25.64 -28.74 -15.52
N LYS A 115 26.14 -27.54 -15.85
CA LYS A 115 27.45 -27.31 -16.49
C LYS A 115 28.11 -26.03 -15.96
N SER A 116 29.45 -26.00 -15.89
CA SER A 116 30.23 -24.96 -15.18
C SER A 116 31.07 -24.08 -16.13
N PRO A 117 31.33 -22.79 -15.81
CA PRO A 117 32.06 -21.85 -16.66
C PRO A 117 33.59 -21.82 -16.42
N LYS A 118 34.33 -21.14 -17.32
CA LYS A 118 35.78 -20.84 -17.21
C LYS A 118 36.04 -19.34 -16.95
N LYS A 119 37.23 -19.02 -16.42
CA LYS A 119 37.78 -17.65 -16.15
C LYS A 119 38.70 -17.21 -17.33
N GLU A 120 39.19 -15.99 -17.56
CA GLU A 120 39.98 -14.97 -16.78
C GLU A 120 40.10 -13.66 -17.64
N PRO A 121 41.03 -12.68 -17.46
CA PRO A 121 41.55 -11.92 -16.28
C PRO A 121 41.36 -10.36 -16.42
N PRO A 122 41.85 -9.50 -15.49
CA PRO A 122 41.53 -8.05 -15.43
C PRO A 122 42.72 -7.04 -15.55
N LEU A 123 42.41 -5.72 -15.55
CA LEU A 123 43.16 -4.48 -15.13
C LEU A 123 42.77 -3.26 -16.04
N LYS A 124 42.97 -1.95 -15.75
CA LYS A 124 43.83 -1.19 -14.78
C LYS A 124 43.17 0.16 -14.32
N LYS A 125 43.92 1.03 -13.60
CA LYS A 125 43.50 2.32 -12.95
C LYS A 125 44.07 3.55 -13.73
N GLN A 126 43.81 4.85 -13.50
CA GLN A 126 43.07 5.73 -12.53
C GLN A 126 42.64 7.03 -13.33
N PRO A 127 42.50 8.32 -12.87
CA PRO A 127 42.51 9.01 -11.56
C PRO A 127 41.16 9.74 -11.22
N ALA A 128 41.13 11.02 -10.81
CA ALA A 128 39.90 11.75 -10.35
C ALA A 128 40.01 13.30 -10.24
N SER A 129 38.88 14.02 -10.20
CA SER A 129 38.63 15.24 -9.38
C SER A 129 37.14 15.63 -9.30
N LYS A 130 36.79 16.71 -8.56
CA LYS A 130 35.43 17.30 -8.33
C LYS A 130 34.39 16.36 -7.65
N LYS A 131 34.58 16.14 -6.34
CA LYS A 131 33.74 15.31 -5.44
C LYS A 131 32.89 16.17 -4.47
N ARG A 132 31.55 16.13 -4.54
CA ARG A 132 30.63 16.06 -3.37
C ARG A 132 29.22 15.67 -3.83
N ALA A 133 28.39 16.60 -4.30
CA ALA A 133 27.02 16.35 -4.78
C ALA A 133 26.93 15.23 -5.85
N LYS A 134 27.87 15.21 -6.80
CA LYS A 134 27.96 14.14 -7.82
C LYS A 134 28.13 12.72 -7.24
N ARG A 135 28.50 12.52 -5.97
CA ARG A 135 28.85 11.19 -5.44
C ARG A 135 27.63 10.28 -5.20
N VAL A 136 26.47 10.83 -4.88
CA VAL A 136 25.22 10.04 -4.71
C VAL A 136 24.64 9.70 -6.09
N ALA A 137 24.41 10.71 -6.93
CA ALA A 137 23.91 10.51 -8.30
C ALA A 137 24.84 9.62 -9.16
N ALA A 138 26.16 9.70 -8.98
CA ALA A 138 27.11 8.81 -9.68
C ALA A 138 27.30 7.43 -9.01
N LYS A 139 26.68 7.15 -7.85
CA LYS A 139 26.52 5.79 -7.32
C LYS A 139 25.30 5.15 -7.98
N ALA A 140 24.15 5.81 -7.95
CA ALA A 140 22.91 5.40 -8.62
C ALA A 140 23.13 5.12 -10.13
N ARG A 141 23.64 6.11 -10.88
CA ARG A 141 23.96 5.97 -12.33
C ARG A 141 24.99 4.87 -12.63
N LYS A 142 25.71 4.33 -11.64
CA LYS A 142 26.68 3.23 -11.81
C LYS A 142 26.12 1.86 -11.47
N MET A 143 24.97 1.79 -10.80
CA MET A 143 24.21 0.55 -10.59
C MET A 143 23.22 0.34 -11.75
N VAL A 144 22.44 1.38 -12.09
CA VAL A 144 21.50 1.35 -13.24
C VAL A 144 22.23 0.96 -14.54
N ALA A 145 23.39 1.56 -14.81
CA ALA A 145 24.18 1.27 -16.02
C ALA A 145 24.96 -0.06 -15.98
N ARG A 146 24.65 -0.98 -15.04
CA ARG A 146 25.39 -2.25 -14.87
C ARG A 146 24.58 -3.42 -14.33
N SER A 147 23.25 -3.34 -14.31
CA SER A 147 22.41 -4.46 -13.93
C SER A 147 22.66 -5.67 -14.83
N LYS A 148 22.94 -6.84 -14.23
CA LYS A 148 22.81 -8.09 -14.98
C LYS A 148 21.32 -8.33 -15.23
N PRO A 149 20.93 -8.99 -16.34
CA PRO A 149 19.51 -9.20 -16.63
C PRO A 149 18.79 -10.09 -15.60
N ASN A 150 19.53 -10.81 -14.75
CA ASN A 150 19.02 -11.59 -13.61
C ASN A 150 19.06 -10.84 -12.26
N GLU A 151 19.27 -9.52 -12.25
CA GLU A 151 19.41 -8.72 -11.02
C GLU A 151 18.45 -7.52 -11.01
N LEU A 152 17.66 -7.40 -9.94
CA LEU A 152 16.86 -6.22 -9.64
C LEU A 152 17.58 -5.35 -8.62
N TYR A 153 17.42 -4.03 -8.74
CA TYR A 153 18.15 -3.03 -7.95
C TYR A 153 17.17 -2.05 -7.31
N LEU A 154 17.48 -1.68 -6.07
CA LEU A 154 16.68 -0.75 -5.29
C LEU A 154 17.62 0.16 -4.49
N THR A 155 17.47 1.47 -4.66
CA THR A 155 18.06 2.46 -3.76
C THR A 155 16.93 3.14 -2.97
N ARG A 156 17.15 3.34 -1.67
CA ARG A 156 16.32 4.18 -0.80
C ARG A 156 17.19 5.09 0.06
N VAL A 157 16.63 6.23 0.44
CA VAL A 157 17.24 7.17 1.38
C VAL A 157 16.23 7.41 2.49
N PHE A 158 16.63 7.14 3.73
CA PHE A 158 15.83 7.31 4.92
C PHE A 158 16.37 8.47 5.76
N ASP A 159 15.49 9.26 6.36
CA ASP A 159 15.86 10.42 7.18
C ASP A 159 16.20 10.02 8.63
N ALA A 160 17.03 8.99 8.75
CA ALA A 160 17.40 8.35 10.00
C ALA A 160 18.89 7.93 9.99
N PRO A 161 19.60 8.01 11.12
CA PRO A 161 20.97 7.53 11.27
C PRO A 161 21.11 6.03 10.98
N VAL A 162 22.30 5.59 10.57
CA VAL A 162 22.51 4.22 10.10
C VAL A 162 22.34 3.16 11.19
N ALA A 163 22.54 3.55 12.47
CA ALA A 163 22.23 2.70 13.62
C ALA A 163 20.73 2.38 13.67
N VAL A 164 19.85 3.39 13.66
CA VAL A 164 18.38 3.20 13.72
C VAL A 164 17.88 2.36 12.54
N VAL A 165 18.40 2.59 11.34
CA VAL A 165 18.04 1.81 10.14
C VAL A 165 18.54 0.37 10.22
N TRP A 166 19.69 0.13 10.88
CA TRP A 166 20.26 -1.21 11.08
C TRP A 166 19.54 -1.98 12.18
N ASP A 167 19.29 -1.37 13.34
CA ASP A 167 18.55 -1.94 14.46
C ASP A 167 17.17 -2.39 13.97
N ALA A 168 16.48 -1.55 13.19
CA ALA A 168 15.18 -1.87 12.61
C ALA A 168 15.18 -3.01 11.55
N TRP A 169 16.36 -3.44 11.06
CA TRP A 169 16.53 -4.65 10.22
C TRP A 169 17.01 -5.88 11.01
N THR A 170 17.71 -5.65 12.11
CA THR A 170 18.46 -6.69 12.82
C THR A 170 17.74 -7.22 14.05
N ASP A 171 17.03 -6.36 14.77
CA ASP A 171 16.12 -6.74 15.85
C ASP A 171 14.93 -7.59 15.35
N VAL A 172 14.26 -8.31 16.25
CA VAL A 172 13.08 -9.13 15.93
C VAL A 172 11.77 -8.32 16.02
N GLU A 173 11.61 -7.55 17.11
CA GLU A 173 10.38 -6.82 17.41
C GLU A 173 10.17 -5.65 16.44
N GLN A 174 11.25 -4.95 16.07
CA GLN A 174 11.21 -3.86 15.10
C GLN A 174 10.86 -4.36 13.68
N VAL A 175 11.50 -5.45 13.22
CA VAL A 175 11.24 -6.04 11.89
C VAL A 175 9.79 -6.50 11.76
N ALA A 176 9.20 -7.05 12.82
CA ALA A 176 7.80 -7.49 12.83
C ALA A 176 6.77 -6.37 12.56
N GLN A 177 7.13 -5.09 12.75
CA GLN A 177 6.22 -3.97 12.50
C GLN A 177 6.05 -3.66 11.00
N TRP A 178 7.11 -3.85 10.20
CA TRP A 178 7.18 -3.30 8.84
C TRP A 178 7.47 -4.31 7.73
N TRP A 179 7.98 -5.50 8.05
CA TRP A 179 8.37 -6.49 7.03
C TRP A 179 7.17 -7.10 6.29
N GLY A 180 7.34 -7.30 4.99
CA GLY A 180 6.30 -7.78 4.07
C GLY A 180 5.45 -6.64 3.46
N PRO A 181 4.66 -6.92 2.40
CA PRO A 181 3.80 -5.93 1.75
C PRO A 181 2.74 -5.33 2.69
N ARG A 182 2.04 -4.28 2.26
CA ARG A 182 0.93 -3.74 3.07
C ARG A 182 -0.20 -4.78 3.22
N GLY A 183 -0.76 -4.88 4.43
CA GLY A 183 -1.73 -5.91 4.81
C GLY A 183 -1.12 -7.16 5.46
N PHE A 184 0.17 -7.46 5.23
CA PHE A 184 0.82 -8.63 5.84
C PHE A 184 1.22 -8.39 7.31
N THR A 185 1.23 -9.47 8.10
CA THR A 185 1.88 -9.53 9.43
C THR A 185 2.97 -10.60 9.46
N LEU A 186 3.73 -10.69 10.56
CA LEU A 186 4.96 -11.48 10.64
C LEU A 186 5.11 -12.18 12.00
N THR A 187 5.20 -13.51 11.99
CA THR A 187 5.62 -14.31 13.16
C THR A 187 7.04 -14.81 12.94
N THR A 188 7.99 -14.39 13.79
CA THR A 188 9.36 -14.94 13.80
C THR A 188 9.46 -16.11 14.76
N HIS A 189 9.91 -17.27 14.27
CA HIS A 189 10.09 -18.49 15.06
C HIS A 189 11.50 -18.61 15.63
N SER A 190 12.53 -18.15 14.89
CA SER A 190 13.91 -18.01 15.38
C SER A 190 14.72 -17.08 14.48
N LYS A 191 15.67 -16.30 15.03
CA LYS A 191 16.54 -15.37 14.29
C LYS A 191 17.99 -15.41 14.81
N ASP A 192 18.82 -16.23 14.20
CA ASP A 192 20.26 -16.35 14.45
C ASP A 192 21.03 -15.44 13.49
N LEU A 193 21.14 -14.15 13.83
CA LEU A 193 21.74 -13.12 12.97
C LEU A 193 23.28 -13.15 13.05
N ARG A 194 23.89 -14.08 12.32
CA ARG A 194 25.35 -14.16 12.11
C ARG A 194 25.67 -14.84 10.78
N VAL A 195 26.93 -14.79 10.37
CA VAL A 195 27.40 -15.56 9.21
C VAL A 195 27.16 -17.06 9.43
N GLY A 196 26.41 -17.69 8.52
CA GLY A 196 25.98 -19.08 8.61
C GLY A 196 24.75 -19.34 9.49
N GLY A 197 24.15 -18.32 10.09
CA GLY A 197 22.91 -18.41 10.85
C GLY A 197 21.65 -18.29 9.97
N THR A 198 20.48 -18.50 10.57
CA THR A 198 19.17 -18.51 9.90
C THR A 198 18.12 -17.66 10.60
N TRP A 199 17.20 -17.11 9.82
CA TRP A 199 15.96 -16.50 10.29
C TRP A 199 14.77 -17.28 9.72
N VAL A 200 13.98 -17.90 10.61
CA VAL A 200 12.80 -18.69 10.26
C VAL A 200 11.57 -17.93 10.72
N TYR A 201 10.66 -17.65 9.79
CA TYR A 201 9.46 -16.86 10.03
C TYR A 201 8.29 -17.28 9.14
N THR A 202 7.08 -16.98 9.56
CA THR A 202 5.88 -17.02 8.73
C THR A 202 5.43 -15.59 8.47
N MET A 203 5.20 -15.25 7.20
CA MET A 203 4.42 -14.07 6.83
C MET A 203 2.95 -14.49 6.71
N HIS A 204 2.04 -13.72 7.29
CA HIS A 204 0.60 -13.98 7.21
C HIS A 204 -0.02 -12.98 6.23
N GLY A 205 -0.70 -13.47 5.20
CA GLY A 205 -1.40 -12.64 4.22
C GLY A 205 -2.73 -12.10 4.77
N PRO A 206 -3.24 -10.98 4.22
CA PRO A 206 -4.55 -10.43 4.61
C PRO A 206 -5.73 -11.32 4.17
N ASP A 207 -5.48 -12.28 3.29
CA ASP A 207 -6.36 -13.37 2.86
C ASP A 207 -6.38 -14.56 3.85
N GLY A 208 -5.48 -14.58 4.84
CA GLY A 208 -5.28 -15.69 5.76
C GLY A 208 -4.35 -16.79 5.24
N THR A 209 -3.68 -16.59 4.10
CA THR A 209 -2.69 -17.53 3.58
C THR A 209 -1.37 -17.36 4.36
N ASP A 210 -0.79 -18.47 4.84
CA ASP A 210 0.46 -18.48 5.59
C ASP A 210 1.68 -18.81 4.71
N TRP A 211 2.75 -18.03 4.89
CA TRP A 211 3.92 -18.02 4.03
C TRP A 211 5.20 -18.34 4.82
N GLU A 212 5.50 -19.63 4.95
CA GLU A 212 6.76 -20.09 5.56
C GLU A 212 7.98 -19.58 4.78
N ASN A 213 8.94 -19.06 5.52
CA ASN A 213 10.19 -18.51 5.01
C ASN A 213 11.38 -18.90 5.88
N ILE A 214 12.45 -19.35 5.21
CA ILE A 214 13.77 -19.56 5.79
C ILE A 214 14.73 -18.61 5.06
N THR A 215 15.36 -17.71 5.82
CA THR A 215 16.41 -16.82 5.36
C THR A 215 17.76 -17.33 5.88
N HIS A 216 18.75 -17.48 4.99
CA HIS A 216 20.11 -17.92 5.35
C HIS A 216 21.09 -16.75 5.21
N TYR A 217 21.81 -16.41 6.29
CA TYR A 217 22.76 -15.29 6.29
C TYR A 217 24.16 -15.72 5.83
N HIS A 218 24.62 -15.19 4.69
CA HIS A 218 25.95 -15.45 4.10
C HIS A 218 27.00 -14.41 4.53
N GLU A 219 26.57 -13.19 4.82
CA GLU A 219 27.44 -12.10 5.27
C GLU A 219 26.65 -11.18 6.20
N VAL A 220 27.22 -10.85 7.36
CA VAL A 220 26.68 -9.89 8.33
C VAL A 220 27.81 -8.96 8.73
N VAL A 221 27.69 -7.67 8.42
CA VAL A 221 28.66 -6.62 8.75
C VAL A 221 27.89 -5.45 9.35
N GLU A 222 28.08 -5.20 10.63
CA GLU A 222 27.51 -4.06 11.35
C GLU A 222 28.06 -2.72 10.80
N PRO A 223 27.23 -1.67 10.68
CA PRO A 223 27.69 -0.36 10.23
C PRO A 223 28.66 0.27 11.22
N SER A 224 29.64 1.00 10.68
CA SER A 224 30.61 1.75 11.48
C SER A 224 31.03 3.03 10.77
N LYS A 225 31.75 3.93 11.46
CA LYS A 225 32.27 5.17 10.87
C LYS A 225 33.23 4.94 9.68
N GLU A 226 33.80 3.73 9.56
CA GLU A 226 34.74 3.37 8.49
C GLU A 226 34.14 2.47 7.40
N LYS A 227 33.10 1.70 7.71
CA LYS A 227 32.54 0.67 6.83
C LYS A 227 31.01 0.73 6.80
N PRO A 228 30.39 0.69 5.62
CA PRO A 228 28.94 0.58 5.53
C PRO A 228 28.46 -0.73 6.16
N GLY A 229 27.27 -0.69 6.77
CA GLY A 229 26.59 -1.92 7.19
C GLY A 229 26.23 -2.75 5.97
N LYS A 230 26.19 -4.07 6.08
CA LYS A 230 25.89 -4.97 4.96
C LYS A 230 25.31 -6.29 5.43
N LEU A 231 24.27 -6.75 4.74
CA LEU A 231 23.74 -8.11 4.84
C LEU A 231 23.76 -8.75 3.46
N VAL A 232 24.19 -10.02 3.39
CA VAL A 232 23.97 -10.89 2.23
C VAL A 232 23.20 -12.10 2.73
N TYR A 233 22.04 -12.35 2.17
CA TYR A 233 21.17 -13.44 2.60
C TYR A 233 20.33 -14.02 1.47
N ASP A 234 19.99 -15.30 1.58
CA ASP A 234 19.02 -15.95 0.71
C ASP A 234 17.60 -15.71 1.22
N HIS A 235 16.63 -15.52 0.31
CA HIS A 235 15.25 -15.19 0.66
C HIS A 235 14.24 -16.09 -0.06
N GLY A 236 13.08 -16.30 0.56
CA GLY A 236 11.97 -17.07 -0.02
C GLY A 236 12.12 -18.59 -0.02
N ALA A 237 13.13 -19.16 0.66
CA ALA A 237 13.20 -20.61 0.86
C ALA A 237 12.15 -21.09 1.88
N SER A 238 11.82 -22.38 1.87
CA SER A 238 11.09 -23.08 2.94
C SER A 238 11.74 -24.47 3.15
N ALA A 239 11.08 -25.39 3.86
CA ALA A 239 11.59 -26.75 4.00
C ALA A 239 11.73 -27.47 2.63
N ASP A 240 10.74 -27.30 1.74
CA ASP A 240 10.67 -27.99 0.45
C ASP A 240 11.05 -27.10 -0.76
N ARG A 241 11.16 -25.77 -0.57
CA ARG A 241 11.47 -24.80 -1.63
C ARG A 241 12.85 -24.17 -1.43
N PRO A 242 13.77 -24.22 -2.41
CA PRO A 242 15.05 -23.50 -2.31
C PRO A 242 14.84 -21.97 -2.40
N PRO A 243 15.87 -21.15 -2.10
CA PRO A 243 15.77 -19.70 -2.19
C PRO A 243 15.31 -19.21 -3.57
N LEU A 244 14.40 -18.23 -3.59
CA LEU A 244 13.91 -17.59 -4.81
C LEU A 244 14.99 -16.64 -5.41
N PHE A 245 15.70 -15.94 -4.53
CA PHE A 245 16.80 -15.03 -4.89
C PHE A 245 17.73 -14.78 -3.71
N ARG A 246 18.94 -14.29 -4.02
CA ARG A 246 19.89 -13.79 -3.02
C ARG A 246 19.81 -12.27 -2.93
N VAL A 247 19.60 -11.75 -1.73
CA VAL A 247 19.75 -10.33 -1.43
C VAL A 247 21.19 -10.00 -1.10
N THR A 248 21.67 -8.87 -1.61
CA THR A 248 22.77 -8.09 -1.01
C THR A 248 22.24 -6.70 -0.73
N VAL A 249 22.22 -6.29 0.54
CA VAL A 249 21.83 -4.94 0.97
C VAL A 249 22.98 -4.29 1.73
N SER A 250 23.18 -2.99 1.52
CA SER A 250 24.21 -2.20 2.19
C SER A 250 23.68 -0.85 2.63
N PHE A 251 24.10 -0.41 3.81
CA PHE A 251 23.63 0.79 4.50
C PHE A 251 24.80 1.75 4.70
N SER A 252 24.68 2.97 4.20
CA SER A 252 25.73 3.99 4.29
C SER A 252 25.14 5.34 4.67
N GLU A 253 25.62 5.90 5.78
CA GLU A 253 25.21 7.23 6.24
C GLU A 253 25.89 8.35 5.44
N THR A 254 25.21 9.47 5.28
CA THR A 254 25.79 10.76 4.89
C THR A 254 24.91 11.88 5.46
N ASP A 255 25.53 12.81 6.19
CA ASP A 255 24.87 13.99 6.76
C ASP A 255 23.59 13.65 7.56
N GLY A 256 23.66 12.59 8.38
CA GLY A 256 22.57 12.09 9.25
C GLY A 256 21.54 11.18 8.58
N LYS A 257 21.53 11.09 7.25
CA LYS A 257 20.58 10.28 6.46
C LYS A 257 21.22 8.99 5.99
N THR A 258 20.46 7.90 5.94
CA THR A 258 20.96 6.59 5.50
C THR A 258 20.56 6.28 4.07
N THR A 259 21.55 6.06 3.20
CA THR A 259 21.34 5.44 1.88
C THR A 259 21.41 3.92 2.03
N MET A 260 20.31 3.25 1.71
CA MET A 260 20.23 1.80 1.53
C MET A 260 20.33 1.48 0.04
N ASP A 261 21.33 0.67 -0.34
CA ASP A 261 21.46 0.12 -1.68
C ASP A 261 21.32 -1.40 -1.63
N MET A 262 20.35 -1.93 -2.37
CA MET A 262 19.94 -3.33 -2.36
C MET A 262 19.97 -3.91 -3.79
N THR A 263 20.38 -5.18 -3.89
CA THR A 263 20.33 -5.97 -5.12
C THR A 263 19.69 -7.32 -4.82
N MET A 264 18.72 -7.72 -5.63
CA MET A 264 18.08 -9.04 -5.60
C MET A 264 18.57 -9.83 -6.81
N ALA A 265 19.37 -10.87 -6.58
CA ALA A 265 19.99 -11.68 -7.62
C ALA A 265 19.24 -13.02 -7.78
N PHE A 266 18.61 -13.20 -8.93
CA PHE A 266 17.83 -14.38 -9.30
C PHE A 266 18.69 -15.39 -10.07
N ALA A 267 18.25 -16.65 -10.14
CA ALA A 267 18.98 -17.69 -10.89
C ALA A 267 18.97 -17.45 -12.41
N THR A 268 17.93 -16.81 -12.96
CA THR A 268 17.81 -16.49 -14.39
C THR A 268 17.30 -15.06 -14.62
N ALA A 269 17.48 -14.56 -15.85
CA ALA A 269 16.91 -13.28 -16.28
C ALA A 269 15.37 -13.30 -16.34
N GLU A 270 14.80 -14.46 -16.69
CA GLU A 270 13.36 -14.70 -16.76
C GLU A 270 12.72 -14.55 -15.38
N MET A 271 13.28 -15.18 -14.34
CA MET A 271 12.82 -15.03 -12.95
C MET A 271 12.87 -13.59 -12.46
N ALA A 272 13.91 -12.82 -12.84
CA ALA A 272 14.00 -11.41 -12.49
C ALA A 272 12.94 -10.55 -13.22
N ALA A 273 12.63 -10.88 -14.48
CA ALA A 273 11.60 -10.20 -15.27
C ALA A 273 10.17 -10.53 -14.77
N GLU A 274 9.89 -11.79 -14.42
CA GLU A 274 8.65 -12.19 -13.74
C GLU A 274 8.52 -11.48 -12.38
N SER A 275 9.56 -11.52 -11.55
CA SER A 275 9.55 -10.89 -10.23
C SER A 275 9.34 -9.38 -10.30
N ARG A 276 9.88 -8.70 -11.33
CA ARG A 276 9.60 -7.27 -11.56
C ARG A 276 8.13 -7.01 -11.87
N LYS A 277 7.48 -7.86 -12.68
CA LYS A 277 6.04 -7.77 -12.95
C LYS A 277 5.22 -8.02 -11.68
N PHE A 278 5.64 -8.99 -10.86
CA PHE A 278 4.99 -9.29 -9.59
C PHE A 278 5.10 -8.12 -8.60
N ILE A 279 6.31 -7.57 -8.39
CA ILE A 279 6.54 -6.38 -7.55
C ILE A 279 5.64 -5.22 -8.00
N LYS A 280 5.58 -4.92 -9.31
CA LYS A 280 4.70 -3.86 -9.83
C LYS A 280 3.23 -4.09 -9.45
N LYS A 281 2.73 -5.34 -9.55
CA LYS A 281 1.34 -5.70 -9.18
C LYS A 281 1.09 -5.70 -7.67
N ALA A 282 2.04 -6.10 -6.84
CA ALA A 282 1.89 -6.25 -5.39
C ALA A 282 2.00 -4.92 -4.60
N GLY A 283 1.48 -3.83 -5.19
CA GLY A 283 1.62 -2.48 -4.63
C GLY A 283 3.03 -1.89 -4.72
N GLY A 284 3.83 -2.33 -5.70
CA GLY A 284 5.18 -1.81 -5.93
C GLY A 284 6.14 -2.07 -4.77
N ASP A 285 6.75 -1.02 -4.26
CA ASP A 285 7.76 -1.05 -3.21
C ASP A 285 7.17 -1.03 -1.78
N SER A 286 5.93 -1.49 -1.59
CA SER A 286 5.14 -1.28 -0.37
C SER A 286 5.81 -1.74 0.94
N THR A 287 6.64 -2.79 0.93
CA THR A 287 7.48 -3.21 2.08
C THR A 287 8.45 -2.11 2.52
N TRP A 288 9.04 -1.40 1.57
CA TRP A 288 10.01 -0.32 1.82
C TRP A 288 9.32 1.00 2.17
N ASP A 289 8.07 1.17 1.73
CA ASP A 289 7.20 2.26 2.14
C ASP A 289 6.75 2.09 3.59
N ARG A 290 6.31 0.88 4.00
CA ARG A 290 6.10 0.54 5.42
C ARG A 290 7.35 0.77 6.27
N PHE A 291 8.53 0.45 5.75
CA PHE A 291 9.78 0.68 6.46
C PHE A 291 10.06 2.18 6.66
N ALA A 292 9.77 3.00 5.65
CA ALA A 292 9.85 4.46 5.78
C ALA A 292 8.82 4.99 6.79
N GLU A 293 7.57 4.51 6.77
CA GLU A 293 6.55 4.86 7.77
C GLU A 293 6.98 4.51 9.20
N TYR A 294 7.60 3.35 9.40
CA TYR A 294 8.14 2.92 10.68
C TYR A 294 9.25 3.85 11.17
N LEU A 295 10.26 4.14 10.33
CA LEU A 295 11.38 5.02 10.70
C LEU A 295 10.93 6.47 10.94
N ASP A 296 10.01 6.99 10.13
CA ASP A 296 9.41 8.30 10.33
C ASP A 296 8.63 8.36 11.66
N LYS A 297 7.89 7.30 12.02
CA LYS A 297 7.18 7.21 13.31
C LYS A 297 8.14 7.15 14.50
N GLN A 298 9.21 6.35 14.43
CA GLN A 298 10.22 6.28 15.51
C GLN A 298 10.97 7.61 15.71
N SER A 299 11.24 8.35 14.63
CA SER A 299 12.00 9.60 14.68
C SER A 299 11.17 10.86 14.97
N THR A 300 9.88 10.88 14.60
CA THR A 300 9.02 12.07 14.74
C THR A 300 7.81 11.90 15.65
N GLY A 301 7.46 10.67 16.03
CA GLY A 301 6.22 10.35 16.73
C GLY A 301 4.95 10.46 15.88
N LYS A 302 5.03 10.88 14.61
CA LYS A 302 3.87 11.04 13.71
C LYS A 302 3.51 9.74 13.00
N GLU A 303 2.22 9.49 12.86
CA GLU A 303 1.71 8.54 11.87
C GLU A 303 1.76 9.19 10.48
N ARG A 304 2.46 8.56 9.54
CA ARG A 304 2.57 8.99 8.14
C ARG A 304 2.14 7.89 7.17
N PHE A 305 1.66 8.26 6.00
CA PHE A 305 1.53 7.34 4.87
C PHE A 305 2.64 7.65 3.87
N VAL A 306 3.29 6.62 3.35
CA VAL A 306 4.33 6.73 2.32
C VAL A 306 3.95 5.85 1.14
N ILE A 307 4.24 6.33 -0.07
CA ILE A 307 4.30 5.49 -1.27
C ILE A 307 5.44 5.96 -2.20
N ASN A 308 6.18 5.03 -2.78
CA ASN A 308 7.20 5.31 -3.80
C ASN A 308 6.87 4.63 -5.14
N ARG A 309 7.13 5.33 -6.24
CA ARG A 309 7.04 4.78 -7.61
C ARG A 309 8.12 5.39 -8.50
N SER A 310 8.75 4.58 -9.35
CA SER A 310 9.63 5.08 -10.41
C SER A 310 8.92 5.05 -11.76
N PHE A 311 9.15 6.08 -12.56
CA PHE A 311 8.62 6.27 -13.91
C PHE A 311 9.80 6.44 -14.89
N ASP A 312 9.72 5.83 -16.06
CA ASP A 312 10.74 5.90 -17.12
C ASP A 312 10.61 7.21 -17.93
N ALA A 313 10.64 8.35 -17.22
CA ALA A 313 10.60 9.70 -17.81
C ALA A 313 11.56 10.69 -17.08
N PRO A 314 12.04 11.75 -17.77
CA PRO A 314 12.88 12.79 -17.18
C PRO A 314 12.20 13.57 -16.04
N ILE A 315 12.99 14.02 -15.07
CA ILE A 315 12.47 14.65 -13.83
C ILE A 315 11.66 15.92 -14.08
N GLU A 316 12.03 16.74 -15.08
CA GLU A 316 11.28 17.93 -15.47
C GLU A 316 9.87 17.55 -15.97
N THR A 317 9.77 16.53 -16.83
CA THR A 317 8.51 16.01 -17.37
C THR A 317 7.60 15.47 -16.26
N VAL A 318 8.17 14.68 -15.35
CA VAL A 318 7.40 14.12 -14.22
C VAL A 318 6.97 15.21 -13.24
N PHE A 319 7.81 16.22 -12.98
CA PHE A 319 7.42 17.38 -12.16
C PHE A 319 6.29 18.18 -12.83
N ASP A 320 6.38 18.44 -14.13
CA ASP A 320 5.35 19.17 -14.87
C ASP A 320 4.00 18.42 -14.92
N MET A 321 4.00 17.08 -14.94
CA MET A 321 2.78 16.27 -14.77
C MET A 321 2.10 16.44 -13.39
N TRP A 322 2.80 16.98 -12.39
CA TRP A 322 2.28 17.31 -11.06
C TRP A 322 1.93 18.80 -10.86
N THR A 323 2.49 19.71 -11.68
CA THR A 323 2.32 21.16 -11.51
C THR A 323 1.53 21.85 -12.62
N GLN A 324 1.06 21.12 -13.64
CA GLN A 324 0.14 21.62 -14.66
C GLN A 324 -1.28 21.07 -14.41
N PRO A 325 -2.30 21.91 -14.10
CA PRO A 325 -3.66 21.47 -13.76
C PRO A 325 -4.27 20.48 -14.76
N GLU A 326 -4.07 20.75 -16.05
CA GLU A 326 -4.54 19.96 -17.19
C GLU A 326 -3.81 18.61 -17.36
N HIS A 327 -2.65 18.44 -16.72
CA HIS A 327 -1.96 17.16 -16.63
C HIS A 327 -2.46 16.37 -15.42
N VAL A 328 -2.46 16.99 -14.23
CA VAL A 328 -2.93 16.39 -12.97
C VAL A 328 -4.35 15.84 -13.10
N ALA A 329 -5.26 16.60 -13.71
CA ALA A 329 -6.65 16.21 -13.92
C ALA A 329 -6.85 14.92 -14.74
N ARG A 330 -5.87 14.53 -15.56
CA ARG A 330 -5.96 13.34 -16.44
C ARG A 330 -5.61 12.03 -15.71
N TRP A 331 -4.74 12.08 -14.70
CA TRP A 331 -4.23 10.87 -14.03
C TRP A 331 -4.61 10.77 -12.55
N LEU A 332 -4.71 11.90 -11.83
CA LEU A 332 -4.93 11.90 -10.38
C LEU A 332 -6.28 11.31 -9.88
N PRO A 333 -7.46 11.60 -10.46
CA PRO A 333 -8.73 11.14 -9.87
C PRO A 333 -8.87 9.61 -9.84
N PRO A 334 -9.74 9.04 -8.98
CA PRO A 334 -10.05 7.62 -9.00
C PRO A 334 -10.56 7.14 -10.38
N THR A 335 -10.43 5.85 -10.67
CA THR A 335 -11.02 5.26 -11.88
C THR A 335 -12.55 5.44 -11.87
N GLY A 336 -13.11 5.91 -12.99
CA GLY A 336 -14.53 6.27 -13.10
C GLY A 336 -14.86 7.72 -12.76
N PHE A 337 -13.96 8.46 -12.10
CA PHE A 337 -14.11 9.89 -11.83
C PHE A 337 -13.36 10.75 -12.87
N GLN A 338 -13.97 11.86 -13.23
CA GLN A 338 -13.31 12.99 -13.90
C GLN A 338 -12.84 14.00 -12.84
N MET A 339 -11.88 14.85 -13.21
CA MET A 339 -11.39 15.95 -12.37
C MET A 339 -11.30 17.22 -13.20
N GLU A 340 -11.61 18.37 -12.60
CA GLU A 340 -11.28 19.68 -13.16
C GLU A 340 -10.85 20.65 -12.07
N PHE A 341 -9.93 21.56 -12.41
CA PHE A 341 -9.54 22.68 -11.56
C PHE A 341 -10.43 23.89 -11.88
N LEU A 342 -11.28 24.25 -10.92
CA LEU A 342 -12.14 25.43 -10.97
C LEU A 342 -11.32 26.72 -10.81
N ARG A 343 -10.20 26.64 -10.07
CA ARG A 343 -9.25 27.73 -9.84
C ARG A 343 -7.86 27.15 -9.56
N SER A 344 -6.78 27.77 -10.04
CA SER A 344 -5.41 27.32 -9.74
C SER A 344 -4.39 28.46 -9.75
N ASP A 345 -3.66 28.62 -8.65
CA ASP A 345 -2.53 29.54 -8.49
C ASP A 345 -1.34 28.76 -7.91
N ILE A 346 -0.56 28.12 -8.79
CA ILE A 346 0.48 27.14 -8.43
C ILE A 346 1.81 27.86 -8.19
N ARG A 347 1.93 28.42 -6.99
CA ARG A 347 3.13 29.09 -6.45
C ARG A 347 3.13 28.97 -4.92
N VAL A 348 4.26 29.21 -4.28
CA VAL A 348 4.34 29.30 -2.81
C VAL A 348 3.35 30.35 -2.28
N GLY A 349 2.48 29.95 -1.36
CA GLY A 349 1.39 30.78 -0.81
C GLY A 349 0.20 30.99 -1.75
N GLY A 350 0.17 30.32 -2.91
CA GLY A 350 -1.00 30.23 -3.79
C GLY A 350 -1.92 29.07 -3.40
N SER A 351 -3.10 29.00 -4.03
CA SER A 351 -4.09 27.95 -3.79
C SER A 351 -4.76 27.49 -5.07
N ALA A 352 -5.25 26.25 -5.06
CA ALA A 352 -6.09 25.69 -6.11
C ALA A 352 -7.39 25.14 -5.52
N PHE A 353 -8.45 25.16 -6.30
CA PHE A 353 -9.76 24.62 -5.98
C PHE A 353 -10.17 23.71 -7.14
N TYR A 354 -10.53 22.47 -6.81
CA TYR A 354 -10.88 21.44 -7.78
C TYR A 354 -12.16 20.73 -7.39
N ARG A 355 -12.78 20.09 -8.37
CA ARG A 355 -13.79 19.07 -8.14
C ARG A 355 -13.42 17.77 -8.82
N MET A 356 -13.92 16.66 -8.28
CA MET A 356 -13.97 15.37 -8.96
C MET A 356 -15.42 14.89 -8.98
N TYR A 357 -15.88 14.38 -10.11
CA TYR A 357 -17.27 13.96 -10.29
C TYR A 357 -17.36 12.73 -11.21
N ASN A 358 -18.48 12.00 -11.18
CA ASN A 358 -18.68 10.83 -12.04
C ASN A 358 -20.07 10.78 -12.71
N GLY A 359 -20.27 9.78 -13.57
CA GLY A 359 -21.52 9.60 -14.31
C GLY A 359 -22.73 9.14 -13.47
N ALA A 360 -22.53 8.80 -12.19
CA ALA A 360 -23.61 8.46 -11.25
C ALA A 360 -24.15 9.70 -10.50
N GLY A 361 -23.52 10.87 -10.66
CA GLY A 361 -23.89 12.09 -9.96
C GLY A 361 -23.22 12.26 -8.59
N GLU A 362 -22.19 11.47 -8.29
CA GLU A 362 -21.32 11.72 -7.14
C GLU A 362 -20.34 12.84 -7.50
N GLU A 363 -20.17 13.80 -6.59
CA GLU A 363 -19.31 14.98 -6.76
C GLU A 363 -18.66 15.36 -5.43
N LEU A 364 -17.34 15.56 -5.45
CA LEU A 364 -16.54 16.01 -4.31
C LEU A 364 -15.74 17.25 -4.70
N HIS A 365 -15.60 18.18 -3.75
CA HIS A 365 -14.83 19.41 -3.90
C HIS A 365 -13.63 19.40 -2.94
N GLY A 366 -12.52 20.01 -3.34
CA GLY A 366 -11.31 20.07 -2.53
C GLY A 366 -10.45 21.29 -2.80
N ARG A 367 -9.84 21.82 -1.73
CA ARG A 367 -8.92 22.96 -1.78
C ARG A 367 -7.49 22.51 -1.49
N ILE A 368 -6.55 23.10 -2.23
CA ILE A 368 -5.10 22.92 -2.10
C ILE A 368 -4.48 24.26 -1.73
N GLU A 369 -3.56 24.28 -0.77
CA GLU A 369 -2.73 25.45 -0.42
C GLU A 369 -1.25 25.06 -0.52
N TYR A 370 -0.52 25.67 -1.45
CA TYR A 370 0.88 25.35 -1.74
C TYR A 370 1.81 26.01 -0.71
N ARG A 371 2.58 25.19 0.01
CA ARG A 371 3.47 25.61 1.10
C ARG A 371 4.90 25.80 0.63
N GLU A 372 5.40 24.91 -0.22
CA GLU A 372 6.78 24.90 -0.70
C GLU A 372 6.85 24.31 -2.12
N ILE A 373 7.64 24.91 -3.02
CA ILE A 373 7.85 24.42 -4.38
C ILE A 373 9.31 24.67 -4.77
N GLU A 374 10.07 23.61 -5.00
CA GLU A 374 11.41 23.67 -5.59
C GLU A 374 11.39 22.88 -6.92
N LYS A 375 11.35 23.56 -8.07
CA LYS A 375 11.39 22.85 -9.36
C LYS A 375 12.81 22.30 -9.63
N PRO A 376 12.97 21.02 -10.02
CA PRO A 376 11.97 19.96 -10.21
C PRO A 376 11.95 18.91 -9.08
N SER A 377 12.41 19.23 -7.87
CA SER A 377 12.69 18.27 -6.80
C SER A 377 11.62 18.15 -5.71
N LEU A 378 10.83 19.19 -5.45
CA LEU A 378 9.91 19.24 -4.30
C LEU A 378 8.61 20.00 -4.59
N LEU A 379 7.50 19.43 -4.14
CA LEU A 379 6.18 20.07 -4.12
C LEU A 379 5.48 19.72 -2.78
N VAL A 380 5.22 20.72 -1.94
CA VAL A 380 4.52 20.56 -0.66
C VAL A 380 3.27 21.41 -0.63
N TYR A 381 2.15 20.80 -0.26
CA TYR A 381 0.86 21.47 -0.13
C TYR A 381 -0.01 20.83 0.95
N THR A 382 -0.92 21.59 1.53
CA THR A 382 -2.00 21.03 2.35
C THR A 382 -3.27 20.90 1.51
N GLN A 383 -4.02 19.82 1.69
CA GLN A 383 -5.29 19.54 1.02
C GLN A 383 -6.41 19.28 2.03
N SER A 384 -7.62 19.77 1.71
CA SER A 384 -8.85 19.57 2.49
C SER A 384 -10.04 19.37 1.58
N PHE A 385 -11.04 18.61 2.06
CA PHE A 385 -12.36 18.58 1.42
C PHE A 385 -13.14 19.87 1.71
N THR A 386 -13.95 20.29 0.75
CA THR A 386 -14.86 21.44 0.89
C THR A 386 -16.24 21.13 0.31
N ASP A 387 -17.19 22.02 0.53
CA ASP A 387 -18.35 22.15 -0.36
C ASP A 387 -17.99 22.94 -1.64
N ALA A 388 -19.00 23.23 -2.46
CA ALA A 388 -18.86 24.00 -3.69
C ALA A 388 -18.59 25.50 -3.46
N ASP A 389 -18.83 26.02 -2.24
CA ASP A 389 -18.62 27.41 -1.83
C ASP A 389 -17.24 27.61 -1.14
N GLU A 390 -16.31 26.66 -1.32
CA GLU A 390 -14.98 26.56 -0.69
C GLU A 390 -14.97 26.45 0.87
N ASN A 391 -16.10 26.20 1.52
CA ASN A 391 -16.14 25.97 2.99
C ASN A 391 -15.58 24.60 3.34
N LEU A 392 -14.75 24.51 4.39
CA LEU A 392 -14.23 23.23 4.88
C LEU A 392 -15.37 22.30 5.32
N THR A 393 -15.32 21.05 4.86
CA THR A 393 -16.32 20.03 5.19
C THR A 393 -15.68 18.65 5.33
N ARG A 394 -16.43 17.69 5.89
CA ARG A 394 -16.02 16.29 5.98
C ARG A 394 -16.83 15.46 5.01
N HIS A 395 -16.15 14.64 4.21
CA HIS A 395 -16.82 13.81 3.22
C HIS A 395 -17.73 12.78 3.90
N GLN A 396 -18.95 12.57 3.40
CA GLN A 396 -19.96 11.76 4.09
C GLN A 396 -19.53 10.30 4.30
N MET A 397 -18.74 9.75 3.37
CA MET A 397 -18.16 8.39 3.47
C MET A 397 -16.97 8.31 4.43
N ALA A 398 -16.42 9.44 4.88
CA ALA A 398 -15.19 9.51 5.68
C ALA A 398 -15.34 10.54 6.84
N PRO A 399 -16.36 10.41 7.72
CA PRO A 399 -16.69 11.43 8.72
C PRO A 399 -15.60 11.63 9.79
N VAL A 400 -14.80 10.58 10.05
CA VAL A 400 -13.67 10.57 10.99
C VAL A 400 -12.32 10.75 10.29
N TRP A 401 -12.28 11.23 9.04
CA TRP A 401 -11.02 11.54 8.36
C TRP A 401 -10.45 12.90 8.83
N PRO A 402 -9.11 13.06 8.96
CA PRO A 402 -8.51 14.34 9.30
C PRO A 402 -8.86 15.47 8.33
N GLU A 403 -9.25 16.62 8.88
CA GLU A 403 -9.76 17.77 8.10
C GLU A 403 -8.75 18.36 7.10
N THR A 404 -7.46 18.32 7.43
CA THR A 404 -6.38 18.78 6.56
C THR A 404 -5.24 17.77 6.51
N MET A 405 -4.89 17.33 5.30
CA MET A 405 -3.73 16.48 5.04
C MET A 405 -2.58 17.32 4.50
N LEU A 406 -1.37 17.16 5.04
CA LEU A 406 -0.15 17.68 4.43
C LEU A 406 0.39 16.64 3.44
N THR A 407 0.54 17.06 2.19
CA THR A 407 1.14 16.27 1.11
C THR A 407 2.53 16.81 0.78
N MET A 408 3.54 15.94 0.87
CA MET A 408 4.89 16.21 0.41
C MET A 408 5.22 15.26 -0.75
N VAL A 409 5.49 15.81 -1.93
CA VAL A 409 5.91 15.06 -3.13
C VAL A 409 7.37 15.39 -3.42
N THR A 410 8.24 14.38 -3.37
CA THR A 410 9.67 14.50 -3.65
C THR A 410 10.04 13.74 -4.91
N PHE A 411 10.72 14.40 -5.83
CA PHE A 411 11.13 13.85 -7.12
C PHE A 411 12.65 13.60 -7.11
N THR A 412 13.09 12.42 -7.53
CA THR A 412 14.50 12.02 -7.55
C THR A 412 14.86 11.43 -8.92
N SER A 413 15.78 12.07 -9.65
CA SER A 413 16.36 11.50 -10.88
C SER A 413 17.18 10.26 -10.53
N GLU A 414 16.79 9.11 -11.09
CA GLU A 414 17.54 7.84 -11.01
C GLU A 414 18.38 7.63 -12.28
N GLY A 415 17.90 8.15 -13.42
CA GLY A 415 18.60 8.26 -14.69
C GLY A 415 18.35 9.62 -15.37
N PRO A 416 18.84 9.83 -16.60
CA PRO A 416 18.44 10.99 -17.41
C PRO A 416 16.93 10.93 -17.71
N ASP A 417 16.46 9.72 -18.03
CA ASP A 417 15.11 9.40 -18.50
C ASP A 417 14.37 8.50 -17.50
N ALA A 418 14.68 8.62 -16.20
CA ALA A 418 14.05 7.84 -15.14
C ALA A 418 13.98 8.62 -13.82
N THR A 419 12.80 8.68 -13.21
CA THR A 419 12.49 9.51 -12.04
C THR A 419 11.66 8.75 -11.02
N ARG A 420 12.13 8.72 -9.77
CA ARG A 420 11.36 8.23 -8.62
C ARG A 420 10.60 9.36 -7.96
N VAL A 421 9.31 9.15 -7.73
CA VAL A 421 8.45 10.00 -6.89
C VAL A 421 8.25 9.30 -5.55
N LYS A 422 8.48 10.03 -4.45
CA LYS A 422 8.02 9.69 -3.11
C LYS A 422 6.87 10.62 -2.77
N ILE A 423 5.73 10.07 -2.35
CA ILE A 423 4.68 10.83 -1.67
C ILE A 423 4.73 10.51 -0.18
N VAL A 424 4.55 11.54 0.64
CA VAL A 424 4.27 11.43 2.07
C VAL A 424 3.00 12.19 2.38
N TRP A 425 2.06 11.53 3.06
CA TRP A 425 0.90 12.16 3.68
C TRP A 425 1.03 12.14 5.21
N GLU A 426 0.73 13.26 5.86
CA GLU A 426 0.51 13.31 7.32
C GLU A 426 -0.74 14.15 7.67
N PRO A 427 -1.53 13.76 8.68
CA PRO A 427 -2.54 14.64 9.26
C PRO A 427 -1.88 15.91 9.78
N CYS A 428 -2.51 17.07 9.57
CA CYS A 428 -1.97 18.36 10.00
C CYS A 428 -3.07 19.32 10.49
N GLY A 429 -2.68 20.40 11.17
CA GLY A 429 -3.62 21.25 11.90
C GLY A 429 -4.03 20.64 13.24
N VAL A 430 -5.31 20.73 13.58
CA VAL A 430 -5.88 20.11 14.80
C VAL A 430 -6.61 18.84 14.40
N TYR A 431 -6.26 17.71 15.03
CA TYR A 431 -6.88 16.42 14.81
C TYR A 431 -6.91 15.60 16.12
N SER A 432 -7.88 14.69 16.20
CA SER A 432 -8.11 13.79 17.33
C SER A 432 -7.38 12.44 17.18
N PRO A 433 -7.25 11.65 18.26
CA PRO A 433 -6.73 10.28 18.17
C PRO A 433 -7.59 9.36 17.29
N GLU A 434 -8.89 9.63 17.17
CA GLU A 434 -9.81 8.88 16.31
C GLU A 434 -9.52 9.14 14.82
N GLU A 435 -9.27 10.39 14.45
CA GLU A 435 -8.87 10.77 13.09
C GLU A 435 -7.49 10.18 12.70
N VAL A 436 -6.57 10.10 13.66
CA VAL A 436 -5.29 9.40 13.45
C VAL A 436 -5.50 7.89 13.28
N ALA A 437 -6.38 7.27 14.05
CA ALA A 437 -6.70 5.84 13.92
C ALA A 437 -7.36 5.52 12.56
N ALA A 438 -8.29 6.37 12.10
CA ALA A 438 -8.90 6.26 10.77
C ALA A 438 -7.86 6.40 9.65
N PHE A 439 -6.99 7.41 9.73
CA PHE A 439 -5.87 7.58 8.81
C PHE A 439 -4.92 6.35 8.78
N VAL A 440 -4.63 5.75 9.94
CA VAL A 440 -3.79 4.55 10.03
C VAL A 440 -4.47 3.33 9.38
N ALA A 441 -5.77 3.15 9.58
CA ALA A 441 -6.53 2.04 9.00
C ALA A 441 -6.60 2.13 7.46
N GLU A 442 -6.88 3.33 6.94
CA GLU A 442 -7.05 3.58 5.50
C GLU A 442 -5.76 3.50 4.67
N ARG A 443 -4.58 3.25 5.28
CA ARG A 443 -3.31 3.08 4.54
C ARG A 443 -3.41 2.02 3.43
N GLY A 444 -4.28 1.01 3.61
CA GLY A 444 -4.63 0.03 2.57
C GLY A 444 -5.27 0.69 1.34
N GLY A 445 -6.42 1.35 1.53
CA GLY A 445 -7.15 2.06 0.48
C GLY A 445 -6.31 3.15 -0.19
N MET A 446 -5.54 3.92 0.58
CA MET A 446 -4.59 4.91 0.06
C MET A 446 -3.56 4.30 -0.90
N THR A 447 -3.06 3.11 -0.60
CA THR A 447 -2.09 2.41 -1.47
C THR A 447 -2.74 2.01 -2.79
N GLN A 448 -3.96 1.47 -2.75
CA GLN A 448 -4.70 1.06 -3.93
C GLN A 448 -5.05 2.27 -4.82
N GLY A 449 -5.58 3.35 -4.22
CA GLY A 449 -5.92 4.60 -4.91
C GLY A 449 -4.70 5.24 -5.59
N TRP A 450 -3.60 5.46 -4.87
CA TRP A 450 -2.37 5.99 -5.46
C TRP A 450 -1.76 5.07 -6.52
N THR A 451 -1.86 3.75 -6.37
CA THR A 451 -1.40 2.81 -7.41
C THR A 451 -2.19 3.00 -8.71
N GLY A 452 -3.51 3.08 -8.65
CA GLY A 452 -4.35 3.33 -9.83
C GLY A 452 -4.11 4.69 -10.50
N SER A 453 -3.87 5.74 -9.71
CA SER A 453 -3.47 7.04 -10.25
C SER A 453 -2.07 7.00 -10.89
N PHE A 454 -1.13 6.25 -10.31
CA PHE A 454 0.21 6.07 -10.87
C PHE A 454 0.25 5.19 -12.12
N ASP A 455 -0.58 4.14 -12.22
CA ASP A 455 -0.66 3.31 -13.43
C ASP A 455 -1.13 4.17 -14.63
N LYS A 456 -2.16 5.00 -14.44
CA LYS A 456 -2.61 5.97 -15.47
C LYS A 456 -1.57 7.04 -15.80
N LEU A 457 -0.78 7.48 -14.82
CA LEU A 457 0.33 8.41 -15.08
C LEU A 457 1.43 7.75 -15.91
N GLU A 458 1.74 6.48 -15.65
CA GLU A 458 2.70 5.70 -16.43
C GLU A 458 2.22 5.51 -17.89
N GLU A 459 0.93 5.30 -18.10
CA GLU A 459 0.29 5.29 -19.43
C GLU A 459 0.33 6.65 -20.16
N LEU A 460 0.42 7.77 -19.43
CA LEU A 460 0.56 9.13 -20.01
C LEU A 460 2.02 9.54 -20.27
N LEU A 461 3.00 8.76 -19.79
CA LEU A 461 4.43 9.02 -19.94
C LEU A 461 5.11 8.12 -20.99
N ALA A 462 4.37 7.15 -21.56
CA ALA A 462 4.82 6.16 -22.54
C ALA A 462 4.55 6.56 -24.00
#